data_AF-A0A2V7YB32-F1
#
_entry.id   AF-A0A2V7YB32-F1
#
_cell.length_a   1.000
_cell.length_b   1.000
_cell.length_c   1.000
_cell.angle_alpha   90.00
_cell.angle_beta   90.00
_cell.angle_gamma   90.00
#
_symmetry.space_group_name_H-M   'P 1'
#
loop_
_entity.id
_entity.type
_entity.pdbx_description
1 polymer ?
#
loop_
_entity_poly.entity_id
_entity_poly.type
_entity_poly.pdbx_seq_one_letter_code
_entity_poly.pdbx_strand_id
1 'polypeptide(L)'
;MELTKKTTILFPPDLHDRLSRLAEQQGTSLGDLVRKACEIQYGLVSAETRLEAVRQLAALSLPVGDPGTMKRESVPRAEDLLP
;
A
#
# COMPACT_ATOMS: atom_id res chain seq x y z
N MET A 1 -8.61 5.33 -17.88
CA MET A 1 -8.39 6.59 -17.15
C MET A 1 -7.95 7.63 -18.17
N GLU A 2 -8.65 8.77 -18.30
CA GLU A 2 -8.20 9.83 -19.19
C GLU A 2 -7.01 10.57 -18.59
N LEU A 3 -5.96 10.78 -19.39
CA LEU A 3 -4.75 11.51 -18.99
C LEU A 3 -4.87 12.97 -19.44
N THR A 4 -5.18 13.88 -18.51
CA THR A 4 -5.48 15.28 -18.83
C THR A 4 -4.37 16.26 -18.44
N LYS A 5 -3.37 15.82 -17.68
CA LYS A 5 -2.27 16.64 -17.16
C LYS A 5 -0.93 16.03 -17.54
N LYS A 6 -0.04 16.85 -18.11
CA LYS A 6 1.34 16.48 -18.46
C LYS A 6 2.30 17.08 -17.44
N THR A 7 3.21 16.25 -16.94
CA THR A 7 4.30 16.65 -16.06
C THR A 7 5.61 16.20 -16.69
N THR A 8 6.61 17.08 -16.70
CA THR A 8 7.97 16.75 -17.16
C THR A 8 8.85 16.50 -15.95
N ILE A 9 9.52 15.35 -15.93
CA ILE A 9 10.42 14.94 -14.84
C ILE A 9 11.80 14.69 -15.46
N LEU A 10 12.83 15.28 -14.88
CA LEU A 10 14.21 15.02 -15.27
C LEU A 10 14.76 13.87 -14.43
N PHE A 11 15.22 12.82 -15.10
CA PHE A 11 15.85 11.66 -14.47
C PHE A 11 17.37 11.72 -14.65
N PRO A 12 18.15 11.19 -13.69
CA PRO A 12 19.53 10.80 -13.96
C PRO A 12 19.58 9.82 -15.16
N PRO A 13 20.60 9.91 -16.05
CA PRO A 13 20.68 9.09 -17.26
C PRO A 13 20.53 7.59 -16.97
N ASP A 14 21.26 7.07 -15.98
CA ASP A 14 21.24 5.63 -15.64
C ASP A 14 19.84 5.16 -15.20
N LEU A 15 19.11 6.03 -14.50
CA LEU A 15 17.75 5.73 -14.05
C LEU A 15 16.78 5.71 -15.23
N HIS A 16 16.91 6.66 -16.15
CA HIS A 16 16.11 6.71 -17.38
C HIS A 16 16.30 5.43 -18.21
N ASP A 17 17.56 5.01 -18.41
CA ASP A 17 17.90 3.83 -19.21
C ASP A 17 17.41 2.54 -18.57
N ARG A 18 17.50 2.46 -17.24
CA ARG A 18 16.97 1.32 -16.48
C ARG A 18 15.45 1.23 -16.61
N LEU A 19 14.74 2.35 -16.42
CA LEU A 19 13.27 2.35 -16.48
C LEU A 19 12.75 2.12 -17.89
N SER A 20 13.44 2.63 -18.92
CA SER A 20 13.08 2.40 -20.32
C SER A 20 13.17 0.92 -20.69
N ARG A 21 14.28 0.25 -20.33
CA ARG A 21 14.42 -1.20 -20.53
C ARG A 21 13.38 -2.00 -19.76
N LEU A 22 13.06 -1.60 -18.54
CA LEU A 22 12.01 -2.25 -17.75
C LEU A 22 10.63 -2.10 -18.42
N ALA A 23 10.34 -0.93 -18.99
CA ALA A 23 9.08 -0.69 -19.68
C ALA A 23 8.95 -1.58 -20.92
N GLU A 24 10.01 -1.69 -21.71
CA GLU A 24 10.09 -2.59 -22.87
C GLU A 24 9.87 -4.05 -22.48
N GLN A 25 10.56 -4.53 -21.44
CA GLN A 25 10.40 -5.90 -20.93
C GLN A 25 8.97 -6.21 -20.48
N GLN A 26 8.25 -5.20 -19.99
CA GLN A 26 6.86 -5.33 -19.54
C GLN A 26 5.83 -4.98 -20.63
N GLY A 27 6.27 -4.65 -21.86
CA GLY A 27 5.38 -4.23 -22.94
C GLY A 27 4.55 -2.98 -22.61
N THR A 28 5.11 -2.06 -21.83
CA THR A 28 4.44 -0.84 -21.36
C THR A 28 5.30 0.39 -21.64
N SER A 29 4.81 1.59 -21.30
CA SER A 29 5.58 2.83 -21.47
C SER A 29 6.28 3.25 -20.19
N LEU A 30 7.36 4.03 -20.32
CA LEU A 30 8.02 4.68 -19.19
C LEU A 30 7.02 5.53 -18.37
N GLY A 31 6.11 6.22 -19.06
CA GLY A 31 5.05 7.01 -18.43
C GLY A 31 4.07 6.17 -17.62
N ASP A 32 3.74 4.96 -18.07
CA ASP A 32 2.89 4.03 -17.32
C ASP A 32 3.61 3.47 -16.09
N LEU A 33 4.91 3.16 -16.19
CA LEU A 33 5.71 2.76 -15.02
C LEU A 33 5.73 3.85 -13.96
N VAL A 34 6.01 5.10 -14.35
CA VAL A 34 6.03 6.24 -13.44
C VAL A 34 4.64 6.44 -12.82
N ARG A 35 3.56 6.35 -13.60
CA ARG A 35 2.20 6.48 -13.09
C ARG A 35 1.87 5.41 -12.06
N LYS A 36 2.16 4.14 -12.35
CA LYS A 36 1.97 3.02 -11.41
C LYS A 36 2.79 3.22 -10.14
N ALA A 37 4.05 3.65 -10.26
CA ALA A 37 4.88 3.96 -9.10
C ALA A 37 4.28 5.09 -8.26
N CYS A 38 3.78 6.15 -8.90
CA CYS A 38 3.06 7.23 -8.20
C CYS A 38 1.77 6.74 -7.53
N GLU A 39 0.99 5.86 -8.17
CA GLU A 39 -0.22 5.27 -7.58
C GLU A 39 0.11 4.36 -6.39
N ILE A 40 1.20 3.59 -6.45
CA ILE A 40 1.65 2.75 -5.34
C ILE A 40 2.17 3.61 -4.18
N GLN A 41 2.98 4.63 -4.48
CA GLN A 41 3.68 5.43 -3.48
C GLN A 41 2.80 6.52 -2.86
N TYR A 42 1.92 7.12 -3.66
CA TYR A 42 1.14 8.29 -3.31
C TYR A 42 -0.35 8.14 -3.65
N GLY A 43 -0.73 7.09 -4.37
CA GLY A 43 -2.13 6.85 -4.68
C GLY A 43 -2.90 6.71 -3.39
N LEU A 44 -3.81 7.66 -3.17
CA LEU A 44 -4.85 7.55 -2.16
C LEU A 44 -5.66 6.32 -2.54
N VAL A 45 -5.36 5.20 -1.88
CA VAL A 45 -6.08 3.94 -2.05
C VAL A 45 -7.56 4.26 -1.96
N SER A 46 -8.35 3.89 -2.97
CA SER A 46 -9.78 4.17 -2.94
C SER A 46 -10.40 3.56 -1.68
N ALA A 47 -11.48 4.16 -1.19
CA ALA A 47 -12.16 3.63 -0.01
C ALA A 47 -12.56 2.16 -0.20
N GLU A 48 -12.90 1.75 -1.44
CA GLU A 48 -13.22 0.36 -1.78
C GLU A 48 -12.00 -0.55 -1.72
N THR A 49 -10.87 -0.15 -2.32
CA THR A 49 -9.64 -0.95 -2.27
C THR A 49 -9.14 -1.11 -0.83
N ARG A 50 -9.29 -0.06 0.00
CA ARG A 50 -8.98 -0.13 1.43
C ARG A 50 -9.93 -1.08 2.18
N LEU A 51 -11.23 -1.00 1.90
CA LEU A 51 -12.23 -1.90 2.50
C LEU A 51 -11.97 -3.36 2.11
N GLU A 52 -11.59 -3.62 0.86
CA GLU A 52 -11.28 -4.96 0.39
C GLU A 52 -10.02 -5.52 1.07
N ALA A 53 -8.96 -4.72 1.22
CA ALA A 53 -7.79 -5.12 2.00
C ALA A 53 -8.15 -5.46 3.46
N VAL A 54 -9.04 -4.67 4.10
CA VAL A 54 -9.52 -4.97 5.46
C VAL A 54 -10.31 -6.27 5.51
N ARG A 55 -11.17 -6.55 4.53
CA ARG A 55 -11.90 -7.82 4.45
C ARG A 55 -10.96 -9.01 4.30
N GLN A 56 -9.93 -8.89 3.46
CA GLN A 56 -8.92 -9.93 3.29
C GLN A 56 -8.15 -10.19 4.58
N LEU A 57 -7.75 -9.13 5.30
CA LEU A 57 -7.13 -9.26 6.62
C LEU A 57 -8.07 -9.91 7.64
N ALA A 58 -9.35 -9.53 7.67
CA ALA A 58 -10.35 -10.12 8.56
C ALA A 58 -10.63 -11.60 8.25
N ALA A 59 -10.44 -12.02 6.98
CA ALA A 59 -10.59 -13.41 6.57
C ALA A 59 -9.38 -14.28 6.94
N LEU A 60 -8.24 -13.68 7.31
CA LEU A 60 -7.11 -14.44 7.84
C LEU A 60 -7.52 -15.03 9.19
N SER A 61 -7.61 -16.36 9.25
CA SER A 61 -7.85 -17.10 10.49
C SER A 61 -6.56 -17.16 11.32
N LEU A 62 -6.11 -15.99 11.75
CA LEU A 62 -4.91 -15.84 12.56
C LEU A 62 -5.19 -16.34 14.00
N PRO A 63 -4.18 -16.89 14.70
CA PRO A 63 -4.32 -17.42 16.05
C PRO A 63 -4.36 -16.28 17.10
N VAL A 64 -5.27 -15.33 16.91
CA VAL A 64 -5.48 -14.19 17.81
C VAL A 64 -6.94 -14.18 18.28
N GLY A 65 -7.16 -13.70 19.50
CA GLY A 65 -8.51 -13.49 20.02
C GLY A 65 -9.25 -12.40 19.24
N ASP A 66 -10.57 -12.31 19.45
CA ASP A 66 -11.33 -11.18 18.93
C ASP A 66 -10.83 -9.85 19.54
N PRO A 67 -11.10 -8.69 18.90
CA PRO A 67 -10.62 -7.39 19.39
C PRO A 67 -10.99 -7.09 20.84
N GLY A 68 -12.13 -7.57 21.33
CA GLY A 68 -12.55 -7.42 22.72
C GLY A 68 -11.68 -8.22 23.68
N THR A 69 -11.34 -9.46 23.32
CA THR A 69 -10.41 -10.31 24.07
C THR A 69 -9.00 -9.73 24.08
N MET A 70 -8.47 -9.36 22.91
CA MET A 70 -7.15 -8.73 22.82
C MET A 70 -7.06 -7.44 23.65
N LYS A 71 -8.11 -6.61 23.67
CA LYS A 71 -8.14 -5.37 24.45
C LYS A 71 -8.10 -5.63 25.96
N ARG A 72 -8.75 -6.70 26.44
CA ARG A 72 -8.69 -7.11 27.85
C ARG A 72 -7.31 -7.66 28.23
N GLU A 73 -6.65 -8.36 27.32
CA GLU A 73 -5.30 -8.89 27.55
C GLU A 73 -4.20 -7.81 27.44
N SER A 74 -4.43 -6.77 26.63
CA SER A 74 -3.44 -5.71 26.39
C SER A 74 -3.27 -4.73 27.56
N VAL A 75 -4.22 -4.67 28.49
CA VAL A 75 -4.17 -3.77 29.65
C VAL A 75 -4.35 -4.60 30.92
N PRO A 76 -3.35 -4.66 31.82
CA PRO A 76 -3.48 -5.34 33.10
C PRO A 76 -4.65 -4.76 33.90
N ARG A 77 -5.35 -5.59 34.68
CA ARG A 77 -6.40 -5.04 35.56
C ARG A 77 -5.72 -4.21 36.64
N ALA A 78 -6.37 -3.11 37.04
CA ALA A 78 -5.85 -2.25 38.11
C ALA A 78 -5.65 -3.05 39.42
N GLU A 79 -6.49 -4.05 39.64
CA GLU A 79 -6.44 -5.02 40.75
C GLU A 79 -5.13 -5.84 40.75
N ASP A 80 -4.58 -6.15 39.57
CA ASP A 80 -3.35 -6.93 39.41
C ASP A 80 -2.09 -6.07 39.59
N LEU A 81 -2.24 -4.75 39.65
CA LEU A 81 -1.15 -3.76 39.76
C LEU A 81 -1.10 -3.08 41.14
N LEU A 82 -2.09 -3.31 42.00
CA LEU A 82 -2.14 -2.78 43.36
C LEU A 82 -1.79 -3.91 44.36
N PRO A 83 -0.91 -3.64 45.34
CA PRO A 83 -0.47 -4.64 46.34
C PRO A 83 -1.56 -5.03 47.34
#